data_AF-A0A966WEZ7-F1
#
_entry.id   AF-A0A966WEZ7-F1
#
_cell.length_a   1.000
_cell.length_b   1.000
_cell.length_c   1.000
_cell.angle_alpha   90.00
_cell.angle_beta   90.00
_cell.angle_gamma   90.00
#
_symmetry.space_group_name_H-M   'P 1'
#
loop_
_entity.id
_entity.type
_entity.pdbx_description
1 polymer ?
#
loop_
_entity_poly.entity_id
_entity_poly.type
_entity_poly.pdbx_seq_one_letter_code
_entity_poly.pdbx_strand_id
1 'polypeptide(L)'
;ALIDLTAFSESGASQSLAVTVKASSEKVVRIDSLSPGSELIVLKVETRSGRITSYLLDERVRGLSNIGGDFVPAISEASKELVIAGLAVKLGSGSSIKHTLRLMSIGEVDASASVEIISPDGVYVPFGIGEISLNAQEVKDIDLSSVDFGNKAFALKITSNEEVVASVLSEVKSGSVSDFTWSAPSQGFNTVAFNIYGLEPVISFVGERVILSIVWRDRQGKSNSELIRGDEIVNWRVPANTRLITITSANPVVAAMSWLSGDGVARLGLAPSTNLESATKPIADIAVIQPRG
;
A
#
# COMPACT_ATOMS: atom_id res chain seq x y z
N ALA A 1 25.33 -10.95 -2.87
CA ALA A 1 25.07 -9.59 -2.38
C ALA A 1 25.31 -9.54 -0.87
N LEU A 2 25.73 -8.38 -0.38
CA LEU A 2 25.83 -8.08 1.05
C LEU A 2 24.85 -6.95 1.33
N ILE A 3 23.96 -7.15 2.30
CA ILE A 3 22.98 -6.17 2.73
C ILE A 3 23.11 -5.90 4.23
N ASP A 4 22.63 -4.74 4.66
CA ASP A 4 22.30 -4.45 6.06
C ASP A 4 20.79 -4.47 6.23
N LEU A 5 20.34 -5.19 7.26
CA LEU A 5 18.95 -5.25 7.67
C LEU A 5 18.82 -4.58 9.03
N THR A 6 18.05 -3.50 9.12
CA THR A 6 17.80 -2.79 10.37
C THR A 6 16.31 -2.83 10.67
N ALA A 7 15.95 -3.20 11.90
CA ALA A 7 14.57 -3.08 12.38
C ALA A 7 14.44 -1.81 13.21
N PHE A 8 13.31 -1.15 13.07
CA PHE A 8 12.90 -0.05 13.92
C PHE A 8 11.60 -0.47 14.59
N SER A 9 11.47 -0.20 15.87
CA SER A 9 10.28 -0.53 16.66
C SER A 9 9.77 0.67 17.45
N GLU A 10 8.75 0.45 18.27
CA GLU A 10 8.29 1.41 19.27
C GLU A 10 9.36 1.83 20.29
N SER A 11 10.51 1.15 20.31
CA SER A 11 11.67 1.47 21.16
C SER A 11 12.87 2.02 20.39
N GLY A 12 12.71 2.31 19.10
CA GLY A 12 13.75 2.89 18.26
C GLY A 12 14.45 1.90 17.33
N ALA A 13 15.62 2.29 16.82
CA ALA A 13 16.41 1.47 15.91
C ALA A 13 17.13 0.31 16.61
N SER A 14 17.13 -0.86 15.98
CA SER A 14 17.96 -2.00 16.37
C SER A 14 19.34 -1.93 15.72
N GLN A 15 20.27 -2.76 16.20
CA GLN A 15 21.56 -2.91 15.53
C GLN A 15 21.38 -3.53 14.14
N SER A 16 21.99 -2.91 13.12
CA SER A 16 21.97 -3.43 11.75
C SER A 16 22.62 -4.82 11.68
N LEU A 17 21.86 -5.78 11.13
CA LEU A 17 22.31 -7.13 10.86
C LEU A 17 22.85 -7.24 9.42
N ALA A 18 24.14 -7.52 9.28
CA ALA A 18 24.73 -7.81 7.99
C ALA A 18 24.31 -9.21 7.49
N VAL A 19 23.69 -9.26 6.31
CA VAL A 19 23.23 -10.51 5.69
C VAL A 19 23.90 -10.71 4.34
N THR A 20 24.54 -11.87 4.16
CA THR A 20 25.11 -12.27 2.87
C THR A 20 24.15 -13.22 2.16
N VAL A 21 23.78 -12.86 0.93
CA VAL A 21 22.96 -13.68 0.03
C VAL A 21 23.84 -14.14 -1.12
N LYS A 22 23.99 -15.47 -1.31
CA LYS A 22 24.77 -16.04 -2.41
C LYS A 22 24.04 -15.84 -3.74
N ALA A 23 24.77 -15.91 -4.85
CA ALA A 23 24.16 -15.84 -6.18
C ALA A 23 23.14 -16.97 -6.37
N SER A 24 22.02 -16.67 -7.03
CA SER A 24 20.94 -17.62 -7.32
C SER A 24 20.42 -18.37 -6.09
N SER A 25 20.35 -17.68 -4.94
CA SER A 25 19.86 -18.25 -3.68
C SER A 25 18.97 -17.25 -2.95
N GLU A 26 18.16 -17.77 -2.02
CA GLU A 26 17.32 -16.99 -1.14
C GLU A 26 17.82 -17.06 0.32
N LYS A 27 17.44 -16.05 1.10
CA LYS A 27 17.66 -16.03 2.54
C LYS A 27 16.39 -15.51 3.22
N VAL A 28 15.82 -16.33 4.09
CA VAL A 28 14.69 -15.96 4.93
C VAL A 28 15.22 -15.50 6.29
N VAL A 29 14.79 -14.31 6.72
CA VAL A 29 15.04 -13.78 8.06
C VAL A 29 13.69 -13.59 8.74
N ARG A 30 13.48 -14.25 9.88
CA ARG A 30 12.24 -14.07 10.63
C ARG A 30 12.30 -12.81 11.48
N ILE A 31 11.20 -12.07 11.50
CA ILE A 31 11.07 -10.81 12.21
C ILE A 31 11.18 -11.03 13.74
N ASP A 32 10.60 -12.13 14.25
CA ASP A 32 10.66 -12.50 15.67
C ASP A 32 12.09 -12.68 16.21
N SER A 33 13.03 -13.00 15.32
CA SER A 33 14.45 -13.17 15.63
C SER A 33 15.22 -11.86 15.50
N LEU A 34 14.73 -10.92 14.67
CA LEU A 34 15.36 -9.63 14.40
C LEU A 34 14.95 -8.56 15.43
N SER A 35 13.69 -8.56 15.85
CA SER A 35 13.14 -7.63 16.84
C SER A 35 12.23 -8.38 17.82
N PRO A 36 12.80 -9.18 18.74
CA PRO A 36 12.01 -10.00 19.65
C PRO A 36 11.16 -9.14 20.59
N GLY A 37 9.86 -9.44 20.66
CA GLY A 37 8.92 -8.79 21.58
C GLY A 37 8.42 -7.41 21.12
N SER A 38 8.88 -6.90 19.97
CA SER A 38 8.35 -5.66 19.39
C SER A 38 6.97 -5.87 18.80
N GLU A 39 6.06 -4.93 19.06
CA GLU A 39 4.71 -4.94 18.48
C GLU A 39 4.66 -4.18 17.15
N LEU A 40 5.47 -3.12 17.04
CA LEU A 40 5.52 -2.23 15.89
C LEU A 40 6.86 -2.39 15.21
N ILE A 41 6.84 -2.58 13.88
CA ILE A 41 8.07 -2.82 13.12
C ILE A 41 8.04 -2.10 11.78
N VAL A 42 9.14 -1.43 11.49
CA VAL A 42 9.56 -0.96 10.17
C VAL A 42 10.93 -1.61 9.87
N LEU A 43 11.13 -2.09 8.65
CA LEU A 43 12.38 -2.71 8.22
C LEU A 43 13.07 -1.85 7.16
N LYS A 44 14.34 -1.54 7.37
CA LYS A 44 15.21 -0.94 6.35
C LYS A 44 16.15 -2.01 5.81
N VAL A 45 16.12 -2.19 4.49
CA VAL A 45 17.04 -3.06 3.75
C VAL A 45 17.98 -2.18 2.93
N GLU A 46 19.26 -2.19 3.25
CA GLU A 46 20.28 -1.40 2.54
C GLU A 46 21.28 -2.31 1.86
N THR A 47 21.45 -2.17 0.54
CA THR A 47 22.38 -3.01 -0.20
C THR A 47 23.77 -2.39 -0.20
N ARG A 48 24.75 -3.05 0.43
CA ARG A 48 26.16 -2.63 0.38
C ARG A 48 26.82 -3.02 -0.94
N SER A 49 26.52 -4.22 -1.46
CA SER A 49 27.05 -4.69 -2.73
C SER A 49 26.22 -5.81 -3.36
N GLY A 50 26.29 -5.92 -4.69
CA GLY A 50 25.52 -6.88 -5.48
C GLY A 50 24.07 -6.44 -5.74
N ARG A 51 23.29 -7.32 -6.39
CA ARG A 51 21.86 -7.11 -6.65
C ARG A 51 21.05 -8.09 -5.84
N ILE A 52 19.94 -7.62 -5.26
CA ILE A 52 18.97 -8.42 -4.54
C ILE A 52 17.57 -7.95 -4.90
N THR A 53 16.61 -8.84 -4.70
CA THR A 53 15.21 -8.49 -4.55
C THR A 53 14.81 -8.89 -3.14
N SER A 54 14.09 -8.02 -2.44
CA SER A 54 13.56 -8.28 -1.11
C SER A 54 12.06 -8.10 -1.10
N TYR A 55 11.37 -8.90 -0.31
CA TYR A 55 9.96 -8.76 0.01
C TYR A 55 9.75 -9.10 1.48
N LEU A 56 8.67 -8.59 2.05
CA LEU A 56 8.24 -8.87 3.41
C LEU A 56 6.84 -9.45 3.36
N LEU A 57 6.68 -10.64 3.94
CA LEU A 57 5.40 -11.30 4.12
C LEU A 57 5.01 -11.17 5.60
N ASP A 58 3.88 -10.53 5.87
CA ASP A 58 3.25 -10.47 7.19
C ASP A 58 2.16 -11.55 7.22
N GLU A 59 2.32 -12.57 8.06
CA GLU A 59 1.34 -13.63 8.30
C GLU A 59 0.96 -13.62 9.78
N ARG A 60 -0.35 -13.58 10.06
CA ARG A 60 -0.85 -13.47 11.43
C ARG A 60 -1.74 -14.64 11.78
N VAL A 61 -1.45 -15.26 12.93
CA VAL A 61 -2.22 -16.36 13.48
C VAL A 61 -2.51 -16.08 14.96
N ARG A 62 -3.73 -16.35 15.40
CA ARG A 62 -4.13 -16.27 16.81
C ARG A 62 -4.68 -17.62 17.26
N GLY A 63 -3.85 -18.38 17.98
CA GLY A 63 -4.19 -19.74 18.38
C GLY A 63 -4.41 -20.62 17.15
N LEU A 64 -5.63 -21.16 16.99
CA LEU A 64 -6.02 -21.97 15.82
C LEU A 64 -6.68 -21.15 14.71
N SER A 65 -6.85 -19.85 14.90
CA SER A 65 -7.48 -18.95 13.92
C SER A 65 -6.41 -18.28 13.05
N ASN A 66 -6.48 -18.50 11.74
CA ASN A 66 -5.73 -17.69 10.78
C ASN A 66 -6.37 -16.30 10.69
N ILE A 67 -5.57 -15.25 10.87
CA ILE A 67 -6.04 -13.86 10.77
C ILE A 67 -5.90 -13.34 9.33
N GLY A 68 -4.95 -13.87 8.56
CA GLY A 68 -4.66 -13.41 7.20
C GLY A 68 -3.18 -13.32 6.93
N GLY A 69 -2.84 -12.89 5.71
CA GLY A 69 -1.47 -12.61 5.33
C GLY A 69 -1.38 -11.71 4.11
N ASP A 70 -0.44 -10.78 4.12
CA ASP A 70 -0.21 -9.86 3.01
C ASP A 70 1.28 -9.60 2.80
N PHE A 71 1.64 -9.28 1.56
CA PHE A 71 2.96 -8.72 1.26
C PHE A 71 2.96 -7.25 1.64
N VAL A 72 3.92 -6.84 2.46
CA VAL A 72 4.10 -5.43 2.81
C VAL A 72 4.70 -4.70 1.59
N PRO A 73 4.00 -3.73 0.98
CA PRO A 73 4.56 -3.02 -0.16
C PRO A 73 5.79 -2.22 0.28
N ALA A 74 6.88 -2.31 -0.49
CA ALA A 74 8.09 -1.59 -0.15
C ALA A 74 7.93 -0.08 -0.42
N ILE A 75 8.57 0.70 0.44
CA ILE A 75 8.65 2.16 0.35
C ILE A 75 10.06 2.49 -0.14
N SER A 76 10.18 3.06 -1.34
CA SER A 76 11.49 3.33 -1.94
C SER A 76 12.17 4.59 -1.41
N GLU A 77 11.37 5.52 -0.90
CA GLU A 77 11.84 6.85 -0.50
C GLU A 77 11.00 7.34 0.68
N ALA A 78 11.67 7.89 1.69
CA ALA A 78 11.02 8.64 2.76
C ALA A 78 10.73 10.05 2.26
N SER A 79 9.67 10.69 2.74
CA SER A 79 9.29 12.02 2.28
C SER A 79 8.63 12.81 3.39
N LYS A 80 8.68 14.13 3.27
CA LYS A 80 7.92 15.06 4.12
C LYS A 80 6.44 15.12 3.74
N GLU A 81 6.09 14.66 2.54
CA GLU A 81 4.70 14.53 2.07
C GLU A 81 4.49 13.15 1.44
N LEU A 82 3.49 12.41 1.94
CA LEU A 82 3.13 11.08 1.47
C LEU A 82 1.62 11.01 1.20
N VAL A 83 1.22 10.30 0.14
CA VAL A 83 -0.20 10.04 -0.17
C VAL A 83 -0.47 8.55 -0.30
N ILE A 84 -1.34 8.03 0.57
CA ILE A 84 -1.82 6.64 0.57
C ILE A 84 -3.25 6.61 0.02
N ALA A 85 -3.39 6.41 -1.30
CA ALA A 85 -4.67 6.41 -2.01
C ALA A 85 -5.48 5.11 -1.81
N GLY A 86 -6.76 5.03 -2.19
CA GLY A 86 -7.46 3.75 -2.37
C GLY A 86 -7.75 2.94 -1.11
N LEU A 87 -7.85 3.61 0.05
CA LEU A 87 -8.32 2.98 1.29
C LEU A 87 -9.83 2.83 1.23
N ALA A 88 -10.32 1.62 1.43
CA ALA A 88 -11.74 1.33 1.36
C ALA A 88 -12.39 1.52 2.74
N VAL A 89 -13.55 2.19 2.79
CA VAL A 89 -14.41 2.21 4.00
C VAL A 89 -15.19 0.91 4.14
N LYS A 90 -15.60 0.33 3.00
CA LYS A 90 -16.33 -0.94 2.89
C LYS A 90 -15.87 -1.69 1.66
N LEU A 91 -15.75 -3.00 1.78
CA LEU A 91 -15.48 -3.94 0.70
C LEU A 91 -16.57 -5.03 0.71
N GLY A 92 -17.58 -4.86 -0.14
CA GLY A 92 -18.76 -5.72 -0.14
C GLY A 92 -19.80 -5.38 0.93
N SER A 93 -20.97 -6.01 0.84
CA SER A 93 -22.10 -5.75 1.73
C SER A 93 -21.82 -6.24 3.14
N GLY A 94 -22.07 -5.40 4.16
CA GLY A 94 -21.91 -5.77 5.57
C GLY A 94 -20.46 -5.91 6.05
N SER A 95 -19.49 -5.46 5.24
CA SER A 95 -18.08 -5.45 5.65
C SER A 95 -17.79 -4.38 6.71
N SER A 96 -16.81 -4.66 7.57
CA SER A 96 -16.20 -3.69 8.47
C SER A 96 -14.69 -3.69 8.28
N ILE A 97 -14.09 -2.50 8.34
CA ILE A 97 -12.67 -2.29 8.12
C ILE A 97 -12.13 -1.45 9.27
N LYS A 98 -11.07 -1.92 9.93
CA LYS A 98 -10.30 -1.14 10.90
C LYS A 98 -9.00 -0.68 10.23
N HIS A 99 -8.74 0.62 10.26
CA HIS A 99 -7.50 1.20 9.75
C HIS A 99 -6.58 1.62 10.90
N THR A 100 -5.31 1.27 10.77
CA THR A 100 -4.22 1.73 11.64
C THR A 100 -3.11 2.29 10.76
N LEU A 101 -2.76 3.56 10.95
CA LEU A 101 -1.62 4.19 10.29
C LEU A 101 -0.35 3.89 11.09
N ARG A 102 0.61 3.20 10.49
CA ARG A 102 1.97 3.05 10.99
C ARG A 102 2.84 4.15 10.41
N LEU A 103 3.54 4.89 11.27
CA LEU A 103 4.32 6.07 10.92
C LEU A 103 5.64 6.08 11.68
N MET A 104 6.72 6.50 11.01
CA MET A 104 8.04 6.62 11.62
C MET A 104 8.80 7.77 10.95
N SER A 105 9.44 8.63 11.76
CA SER A 105 10.46 9.57 11.28
C SER A 105 11.77 8.83 11.05
N ILE A 106 12.41 9.05 9.91
CA ILE A 106 13.72 8.45 9.63
C ILE A 106 14.89 9.30 10.14
N GLY A 107 14.62 10.54 10.54
CA GLY A 107 15.62 11.46 11.08
C GLY A 107 16.08 11.11 12.49
N GLU A 108 17.23 11.64 12.89
CA GLU A 108 17.83 11.45 14.22
C GLU A 108 17.30 12.45 15.28
N VAL A 109 16.32 13.27 14.91
CA VAL A 109 15.67 14.24 15.79
C VAL A 109 14.16 14.04 15.79
N ASP A 110 13.52 14.45 16.87
CA ASP A 110 12.06 14.37 17.00
C ASP A 110 11.37 15.19 15.90
N ALA A 111 10.23 14.69 15.46
CA ALA A 111 9.45 15.23 14.37
C ALA A 111 7.98 15.40 14.76
N SER A 112 7.25 16.14 13.94
CA SER A 112 5.79 16.19 13.99
C SER A 112 5.20 15.92 12.62
N ALA A 113 4.02 15.32 12.61
CA ALA A 113 3.27 15.03 11.39
C ALA A 113 1.79 15.39 11.54
N SER A 114 1.11 15.63 10.44
CA SER A 114 -0.33 15.82 10.36
C SER A 114 -0.92 14.92 9.29
N VAL A 115 -2.14 14.42 9.52
CA VAL A 115 -2.86 13.54 8.60
C VAL A 115 -4.15 14.22 8.14
N GLU A 116 -4.24 14.43 6.83
CA GLU A 116 -5.46 14.86 6.14
C GLU A 116 -6.17 13.65 5.53
N ILE A 117 -7.49 13.60 5.69
CA ILE A 117 -8.36 12.67 4.99
C ILE A 117 -8.82 13.34 3.71
N ILE A 118 -8.57 12.68 2.58
CA ILE A 118 -9.08 13.09 1.26
C ILE A 118 -10.19 12.12 0.88
N SER A 119 -11.44 12.56 0.95
CA SER A 119 -12.60 11.77 0.56
C SER A 119 -13.46 12.50 -0.47
N PRO A 120 -14.36 11.79 -1.18
CA PRO A 120 -15.31 12.45 -2.08
C PRO A 120 -16.27 13.42 -1.38
N ASP A 121 -16.37 13.37 -0.06
CA ASP A 121 -17.23 14.25 0.74
C ASP A 121 -16.47 15.50 1.20
N GLY A 122 -15.14 15.53 1.05
CA GLY A 122 -14.28 16.69 1.32
C GLY A 122 -12.88 16.31 1.82
N VAL A 123 -12.02 17.32 1.93
CA VAL A 123 -10.68 17.22 2.55
C VAL A 123 -10.71 17.86 3.93
N TYR A 124 -10.22 17.15 4.95
CA TYR A 124 -10.22 17.64 6.33
C TYR A 124 -9.16 16.94 7.19
N VAL A 125 -8.80 17.59 8.29
CA VAL A 125 -7.92 17.05 9.34
C VAL A 125 -8.79 16.58 10.52
N PRO A 126 -8.84 15.28 10.84
CA PRO A 126 -9.58 14.80 12.00
C PRO A 126 -8.93 15.25 13.32
N PHE A 127 -9.75 15.40 14.34
CA PHE A 127 -9.27 15.71 15.69
C PHE A 127 -8.31 14.61 16.19
N GLY A 128 -7.20 15.01 16.82
CA GLY A 128 -6.22 14.09 17.39
C GLY A 128 -5.14 13.59 16.42
N ILE A 129 -5.26 13.86 15.12
CA ILE A 129 -4.23 13.50 14.11
C ILE A 129 -3.75 14.69 13.27
N GLY A 130 -4.10 15.92 13.67
CA GLY A 130 -3.57 17.15 13.09
C GLY A 130 -2.19 17.56 13.59
N GLU A 131 -1.74 17.01 14.72
CA GLU A 131 -0.39 17.16 15.25
C GLU A 131 0.00 15.88 16.00
N ILE A 132 0.79 15.05 15.32
CA ILE A 132 1.30 13.77 15.81
C ILE A 132 2.77 13.98 16.15
N SER A 133 3.11 13.92 17.43
CA SER A 133 4.51 13.86 17.86
C SER A 133 5.13 12.51 17.51
N LEU A 134 6.33 12.54 16.95
CA LEU A 134 7.14 11.39 16.55
C LEU A 134 8.51 11.51 17.21
N ASN A 135 8.87 10.55 18.05
CA ASN A 135 10.25 10.44 18.53
C ASN A 135 11.15 9.99 17.37
N ALA A 136 12.41 10.42 17.39
CA ALA A 136 13.40 10.01 16.39
C ALA A 136 13.47 8.48 16.25
N GLN A 137 13.26 7.97 15.04
CA GLN A 137 13.43 6.55 14.69
C GLN A 137 12.55 5.56 15.47
N GLU A 138 11.52 6.02 16.17
CA GLU A 138 10.52 5.16 16.82
C GLU A 138 9.30 4.98 15.92
N VAL A 139 8.83 3.74 15.83
CA VAL A 139 7.61 3.39 15.10
C VAL A 139 6.40 3.71 15.96
N LYS A 140 5.41 4.38 15.37
CA LYS A 140 4.15 4.74 16.03
C LYS A 140 2.96 4.29 15.20
N ASP A 141 2.03 3.59 15.83
CA ASP A 141 0.74 3.26 15.25
C ASP A 141 -0.31 4.27 15.74
N ILE A 142 -1.13 4.76 14.81
CA ILE A 142 -2.25 5.67 15.03
C ILE A 142 -3.52 4.91 14.66
N ASP A 143 -4.37 4.64 15.65
CA ASP A 143 -5.68 4.01 15.44
C ASP A 143 -6.63 5.03 14.80
N LEU A 144 -7.17 4.70 13.63
CA LEU A 144 -8.08 5.58 12.88
C LEU A 144 -9.55 5.12 12.98
N SER A 145 -9.87 4.17 13.87
CA SER A 145 -11.23 3.61 14.01
C SER A 145 -12.30 4.61 14.42
N SER A 146 -11.92 5.72 15.05
CA SER A 146 -12.83 6.81 15.43
C SER A 146 -13.01 7.88 14.35
N VAL A 147 -12.23 7.82 13.27
CA VAL A 147 -12.32 8.77 12.16
C VAL A 147 -13.51 8.38 11.28
N ASP A 148 -14.42 9.32 11.05
CA ASP A 148 -15.41 9.18 9.99
C ASP A 148 -14.68 9.35 8.65
N PHE A 149 -14.81 8.40 7.73
CA PHE A 149 -14.21 8.43 6.39
C PHE A 149 -15.26 8.64 5.29
N GLY A 150 -16.51 8.90 5.65
CA GLY A 150 -17.64 8.93 4.73
C GLY A 150 -18.03 7.52 4.25
N ASN A 151 -18.51 7.41 3.01
CA ASN A 151 -19.06 6.14 2.47
C ASN A 151 -18.34 5.58 1.25
N LYS A 152 -17.28 6.26 0.78
CA LYS A 152 -16.53 5.90 -0.43
C LYS A 152 -15.05 5.75 -0.08
N ALA A 153 -14.30 5.08 -0.95
CA ALA A 153 -12.85 4.99 -0.76
C ALA A 153 -12.21 6.38 -0.64
N PHE A 154 -11.22 6.47 0.23
CA PHE A 154 -10.55 7.69 0.63
C PHE A 154 -9.03 7.53 0.51
N ALA A 155 -8.32 8.61 0.80
CA ALA A 155 -6.87 8.61 0.89
C ALA A 155 -6.40 9.33 2.16
N LEU A 156 -5.19 9.01 2.60
CA LEU A 156 -4.48 9.79 3.59
C LEU A 156 -3.41 10.63 2.89
N LYS A 157 -3.36 11.91 3.21
CA LYS A 157 -2.18 12.76 2.96
C LYS A 157 -1.48 12.99 4.31
N ILE A 158 -0.22 12.59 4.38
CA ILE A 158 0.62 12.76 5.57
C ILE A 158 1.64 13.85 5.24
N THR A 159 1.70 14.88 6.09
CA THR A 159 2.70 15.96 5.99
C THR A 159 3.52 15.97 7.28
N SER A 160 4.85 16.13 7.17
CA SER A 160 5.75 16.17 8.32
C SER A 160 6.84 17.23 8.16
N ASN A 161 7.39 17.71 9.27
CA ASN A 161 8.54 18.60 9.27
C ASN A 161 9.86 17.86 8.95
N GLU A 162 9.91 16.53 9.11
CA GLU A 162 11.05 15.67 8.76
C GLU A 162 10.63 14.56 7.79
N GLU A 163 11.60 13.87 7.19
CA GLU A 163 11.31 12.74 6.31
C GLU A 163 10.70 11.57 7.11
N VAL A 164 9.56 11.09 6.64
CA VAL A 164 8.84 9.98 7.26
C VAL A 164 8.61 8.84 6.28
N VAL A 165 8.37 7.65 6.83
CA VAL A 165 7.79 6.51 6.13
C VAL A 165 6.46 6.14 6.77
N ALA A 166 5.50 5.72 5.96
CA ALA A 166 4.16 5.41 6.44
C ALA A 166 3.53 4.24 5.70
N SER A 167 2.70 3.47 6.39
CA SER A 167 1.81 2.47 5.80
C SER A 167 0.50 2.37 6.58
N VAL A 168 -0.58 1.93 5.95
CA VAL A 168 -1.85 1.65 6.62
C VAL A 168 -2.10 0.15 6.64
N LEU A 169 -2.28 -0.40 7.83
CA LEU A 169 -2.85 -1.71 8.04
C LEU A 169 -4.37 -1.59 8.00
N SER A 170 -5.03 -2.35 7.14
CA SER A 170 -6.48 -2.42 7.04
C SER A 170 -6.96 -3.83 7.37
N GLU A 171 -7.56 -4.03 8.55
CA GLU A 171 -8.14 -5.31 8.96
C GLU A 171 -9.60 -5.38 8.50
N VAL A 172 -9.94 -6.39 7.71
CA VAL A 172 -11.21 -6.49 6.98
C VAL A 172 -11.98 -7.71 7.47
N LYS A 173 -13.26 -7.50 7.80
CA LYS A 173 -14.21 -8.57 8.10
C LYS A 173 -15.40 -8.46 7.16
N SER A 174 -15.74 -9.55 6.47
CA SER A 174 -16.85 -9.59 5.53
C SER A 174 -17.36 -11.02 5.36
N GLY A 175 -18.53 -11.34 5.91
CA GLY A 175 -19.06 -12.70 5.92
C GLY A 175 -18.11 -13.69 6.59
N SER A 176 -17.62 -14.69 5.83
CA SER A 176 -16.62 -15.66 6.29
C SER A 176 -15.17 -15.17 6.17
N VAL A 177 -14.94 -14.03 5.52
CA VAL A 177 -13.59 -13.47 5.34
C VAL A 177 -13.22 -12.66 6.57
N SER A 178 -12.09 -13.01 7.17
CA SER A 178 -11.35 -12.22 8.15
C SER A 178 -9.91 -12.20 7.67
N ASP A 179 -9.45 -11.04 7.21
CA ASP A 179 -8.15 -10.88 6.53
C ASP A 179 -7.63 -9.45 6.72
N PHE A 180 -6.43 -9.13 6.24
CA PHE A 180 -5.91 -7.76 6.28
C PHE A 180 -5.06 -7.42 5.05
N THR A 181 -4.84 -6.13 4.82
CA THR A 181 -3.90 -5.66 3.80
C THR A 181 -3.07 -4.48 4.27
N TRP A 182 -1.82 -4.42 3.79
CA TRP A 182 -0.90 -3.31 3.96
C TRP A 182 -0.95 -2.35 2.77
N SER A 183 -0.99 -1.07 3.10
CA SER A 183 -1.14 0.02 2.14
C SER A 183 0.04 0.97 2.24
N ALA A 184 0.85 1.07 1.18
CA ALA A 184 1.94 2.05 1.12
C ALA A 184 1.58 3.25 0.22
N PRO A 185 2.33 4.37 0.33
CA PRO A 185 2.27 5.47 -0.61
C PRO A 185 2.51 4.99 -2.04
N SER A 186 1.66 5.47 -2.96
CA SER A 186 1.81 5.19 -4.40
C SER A 186 2.55 6.34 -5.08
N GLN A 187 3.30 6.04 -6.13
CA GLN A 187 3.99 7.05 -6.92
C GLN A 187 3.07 7.67 -7.97
N GLY A 188 3.42 8.89 -8.37
CA GLY A 188 2.79 9.54 -9.50
C GLY A 188 3.04 8.77 -10.80
N PHE A 189 2.08 8.77 -11.71
CA PHE A 189 2.24 8.11 -13.00
C PHE A 189 1.73 8.99 -14.15
N ASN A 190 2.37 8.83 -15.32
CA ASN A 190 1.90 9.44 -16.56
C ASN A 190 0.98 8.46 -17.30
N THR A 191 1.46 7.25 -17.58
CA THR A 191 0.68 6.18 -18.22
C THR A 191 0.97 4.85 -17.54
N VAL A 192 -0.10 4.11 -17.23
CA VAL A 192 -0.01 2.72 -16.74
C VAL A 192 -0.92 1.82 -17.57
N ALA A 193 -0.51 0.57 -17.76
CA ALA A 193 -1.33 -0.44 -18.41
C ALA A 193 -1.17 -1.79 -17.72
N PHE A 194 -2.28 -2.47 -17.46
CA PHE A 194 -2.28 -3.76 -16.76
C PHE A 194 -3.51 -4.59 -17.12
N ASN A 195 -3.36 -5.91 -17.00
CA ASN A 195 -4.48 -6.83 -17.13
C ASN A 195 -5.20 -6.97 -15.78
N ILE A 196 -6.53 -6.97 -15.81
CA ILE A 196 -7.37 -7.08 -14.62
C ILE A 196 -8.23 -8.35 -14.62
N TYR A 197 -8.14 -9.15 -15.69
CA TYR A 197 -8.73 -10.48 -15.84
C TYR A 197 -10.21 -10.65 -15.44
N GLY A 198 -10.99 -9.57 -15.42
CA GLY A 198 -12.40 -9.56 -15.04
C GLY A 198 -12.69 -9.14 -13.60
N LEU A 199 -11.68 -8.76 -12.80
CA LEU A 199 -11.91 -8.11 -11.51
C LEU A 199 -12.57 -6.74 -11.75
N GLU A 200 -13.44 -6.35 -10.82
CA GLU A 200 -14.19 -5.08 -10.85
C GLU A 200 -13.84 -4.17 -9.64
N PRO A 201 -12.54 -3.89 -9.39
CA PRO A 201 -12.15 -3.06 -8.26
C PRO A 201 -12.61 -1.61 -8.45
N VAL A 202 -12.59 -0.88 -7.34
CA VAL A 202 -12.62 0.58 -7.37
C VAL A 202 -11.18 1.06 -7.39
N ILE A 203 -10.85 1.93 -8.35
CA ILE A 203 -9.58 2.65 -8.41
C ILE A 203 -9.82 4.05 -7.88
N SER A 204 -9.03 4.45 -6.88
CA SER A 204 -9.03 5.79 -6.34
C SER A 204 -7.83 6.54 -6.90
N PHE A 205 -8.11 7.65 -7.58
CA PHE A 205 -7.11 8.58 -8.11
C PHE A 205 -7.08 9.82 -7.23
N VAL A 206 -5.89 10.26 -6.82
CA VAL A 206 -5.72 11.36 -5.88
C VAL A 206 -4.74 12.39 -6.44
N GLY A 207 -5.11 13.66 -6.36
CA GLY A 207 -4.31 14.82 -6.78
C GLY A 207 -5.16 16.08 -6.81
N GLU A 208 -4.52 17.26 -6.70
CA GLU A 208 -5.22 18.57 -6.67
C GLU A 208 -6.26 18.71 -7.81
N ARG A 209 -5.88 18.22 -8.99
CA ARG A 209 -6.80 17.98 -10.12
C ARG A 209 -6.67 16.51 -10.51
N VAL A 210 -7.71 15.95 -11.09
CA VAL A 210 -7.68 14.59 -11.64
C VAL A 210 -8.22 14.65 -13.07
N ILE A 211 -7.33 14.58 -14.05
CA ILE A 211 -7.69 14.56 -15.48
C ILE A 211 -7.10 13.32 -16.12
N LEU A 212 -7.97 12.35 -16.42
CA LEU A 212 -7.56 11.03 -16.90
C LEU A 212 -8.22 10.68 -18.22
N SER A 213 -7.46 10.02 -19.09
CA SER A 213 -8.00 9.23 -20.20
C SER A 213 -7.85 7.75 -19.86
N ILE A 214 -8.97 7.05 -19.75
CA ILE A 214 -9.01 5.61 -19.49
C ILE A 214 -9.50 4.91 -20.74
N VAL A 215 -8.73 3.93 -21.21
CA VAL A 215 -9.10 3.05 -22.31
C VAL A 215 -9.07 1.62 -21.79
N TRP A 216 -10.10 0.83 -22.06
CA TRP A 216 -10.13 -0.57 -21.67
C TRP A 216 -10.67 -1.47 -22.76
N ARG A 217 -10.21 -2.73 -22.75
CA ARG A 217 -10.68 -3.78 -23.64
C ARG A 217 -11.44 -4.83 -22.84
N ASP A 218 -12.62 -5.20 -23.32
CA ASP A 218 -13.43 -6.25 -22.70
C ASP A 218 -13.02 -7.66 -23.17
N ARG A 219 -13.67 -8.69 -22.61
CA ARG A 219 -13.45 -10.10 -22.97
C ARG A 219 -13.71 -10.41 -24.46
N GLN A 220 -14.53 -9.62 -25.15
CA GLN A 220 -14.84 -9.80 -26.57
C GLN A 220 -13.82 -9.10 -27.49
N GLY A 221 -12.87 -8.37 -26.91
CA GLY A 221 -11.87 -7.60 -27.64
C GLY A 221 -12.34 -6.20 -28.03
N LYS A 222 -13.56 -5.80 -27.66
CA LYS A 222 -14.07 -4.46 -27.92
C LYS A 222 -13.36 -3.46 -27.00
N SER A 223 -12.92 -2.35 -27.58
CA SER A 223 -12.29 -1.27 -26.84
C SER A 223 -13.31 -0.18 -26.50
N ASN A 224 -13.25 0.33 -25.29
CA ASN A 224 -14.07 1.41 -24.77
C ASN A 224 -13.15 2.45 -24.13
N SER A 225 -13.66 3.66 -23.94
CA SER A 225 -12.89 4.75 -23.35
C SER A 225 -13.76 5.69 -22.54
N GLU A 226 -13.17 6.30 -21.53
CA GLU A 226 -13.79 7.33 -20.69
C GLU A 226 -12.77 8.44 -20.41
N LEU A 227 -13.26 9.66 -20.31
CA LEU A 227 -12.47 10.80 -19.87
C LEU A 227 -13.01 11.25 -18.51
N ILE A 228 -12.15 11.19 -17.50
CA ILE A 228 -12.50 11.54 -16.12
C ILE A 228 -11.93 12.92 -15.79
N ARG A 229 -12.75 13.75 -15.16
CA ARG A 229 -12.35 15.02 -14.55
C ARG A 229 -12.91 15.11 -13.13
N GLY A 230 -12.08 15.55 -12.20
CA GLY A 230 -12.46 15.85 -10.82
C GLY A 230 -11.32 16.55 -10.09
N ASP A 231 -11.53 16.78 -8.81
CA ASP A 231 -10.57 17.45 -7.91
C ASP A 231 -10.36 16.56 -6.68
N GLU A 232 -9.17 16.63 -6.10
CA GLU A 232 -8.72 15.92 -4.90
C GLU A 232 -8.74 14.38 -4.98
N ILE A 233 -9.91 13.77 -5.15
CA ILE A 233 -10.09 12.33 -5.29
C ILE A 233 -11.21 11.97 -6.27
N VAL A 234 -10.92 11.04 -7.18
CA VAL A 234 -11.93 10.39 -8.02
C VAL A 234 -11.90 8.88 -7.82
N ASN A 235 -13.06 8.31 -7.51
CA ASN A 235 -13.26 6.88 -7.40
C ASN A 235 -13.94 6.34 -8.66
N TRP A 236 -13.22 5.53 -9.43
CA TRP A 236 -13.73 4.92 -10.65
C TRP A 236 -13.87 3.41 -10.50
N ARG A 237 -15.04 2.88 -10.81
CA ARG A 237 -15.28 1.43 -10.80
C ARG A 237 -14.91 0.85 -12.15
N VAL A 238 -14.02 -0.14 -12.14
CA VAL A 238 -13.67 -0.88 -13.35
C VAL A 238 -14.92 -1.56 -13.92
N PRO A 239 -15.25 -1.34 -15.21
CA PRO A 239 -16.41 -1.97 -15.82
C PRO A 239 -16.30 -3.49 -15.87
N ALA A 240 -17.45 -4.16 -15.78
CA ALA A 240 -17.55 -5.62 -15.88
C ALA A 240 -16.89 -6.17 -17.15
N ASN A 241 -16.34 -7.38 -17.06
CA ASN A 241 -15.66 -8.09 -18.16
C ASN A 241 -14.41 -7.40 -18.73
N THR A 242 -13.86 -6.40 -18.04
CA THR A 242 -12.62 -5.73 -18.45
C THR A 242 -11.43 -6.69 -18.37
N ARG A 243 -10.58 -6.69 -19.40
CA ARG A 243 -9.38 -7.53 -19.49
C ARG A 243 -8.10 -6.71 -19.38
N LEU A 244 -7.98 -5.67 -20.19
CA LEU A 244 -6.82 -4.79 -20.25
C LEU A 244 -7.28 -3.36 -20.03
N ILE A 245 -6.58 -2.64 -19.16
CA ILE A 245 -6.81 -1.21 -18.91
C ILE A 245 -5.53 -0.45 -19.26
N THR A 246 -5.68 0.72 -19.85
CA THR A 246 -4.64 1.74 -20.01
C THR A 246 -5.18 3.05 -19.45
N ILE A 247 -4.45 3.64 -18.51
CA ILE A 247 -4.82 4.91 -17.86
C ILE A 247 -3.69 5.89 -18.16
N THR A 248 -4.05 7.06 -18.69
CA THR A 248 -3.13 8.18 -18.88
C THR A 248 -3.60 9.37 -18.07
N SER A 249 -2.70 9.93 -17.26
CA SER A 249 -2.95 11.16 -16.50
C SER A 249 -2.37 12.37 -17.22
N ALA A 250 -3.11 13.47 -17.26
CA ALA A 250 -2.64 14.73 -17.82
C ALA A 250 -1.90 15.60 -16.78
N ASN A 251 -1.99 15.25 -15.50
CA ASN A 251 -1.41 15.98 -14.38
C ASN A 251 -0.94 15.00 -13.28
N PRO A 252 -0.13 15.43 -12.31
CA PRO A 252 0.33 14.55 -11.23
C PRO A 252 -0.85 13.95 -10.47
N VAL A 253 -0.93 12.61 -10.47
CA VAL A 253 -1.95 11.83 -9.79
C VAL A 253 -1.28 10.56 -9.26
N VAL A 254 -1.60 10.20 -8.02
CA VAL A 254 -1.30 8.87 -7.47
C VAL A 254 -2.56 8.03 -7.46
N ALA A 255 -2.43 6.70 -7.53
CA ALA A 255 -3.62 5.85 -7.51
C ALA A 255 -3.35 4.49 -6.91
N ALA A 256 -4.39 3.94 -6.30
CA ALA A 256 -4.43 2.57 -5.82
C ALA A 256 -5.82 1.98 -6.03
N MET A 257 -5.88 0.65 -6.05
CA MET A 257 -7.10 -0.12 -6.13
C MET A 257 -7.17 -1.12 -5.00
N SER A 258 -8.37 -1.40 -4.52
CA SER A 258 -8.64 -2.43 -3.52
C SER A 258 -9.84 -3.27 -3.93
N TRP A 259 -9.81 -4.56 -3.56
CA TRP A 259 -10.90 -5.48 -3.83
C TRP A 259 -10.99 -6.57 -2.77
N LEU A 260 -12.17 -7.16 -2.67
CA LEU A 260 -12.46 -8.34 -1.87
C LEU A 260 -12.83 -9.48 -2.82
N SER A 261 -12.31 -10.66 -2.52
CA SER A 261 -12.69 -11.92 -3.17
C SER A 261 -13.10 -12.95 -2.11
N GLY A 262 -13.46 -14.16 -2.54
CA GLY A 262 -13.72 -15.27 -1.60
C GLY A 262 -12.48 -15.69 -0.81
N ASP A 263 -11.28 -15.40 -1.34
CA ASP A 263 -10.00 -15.84 -0.78
C ASP A 263 -9.36 -14.81 0.17
N GLY A 264 -9.89 -13.58 0.22
CA GLY A 264 -9.31 -12.51 1.03
C GLY A 264 -9.48 -11.10 0.46
N VAL A 265 -8.81 -10.15 1.10
CA VAL A 265 -8.69 -8.76 0.65
C VAL A 265 -7.35 -8.52 -0.02
N ALA A 266 -7.33 -7.68 -1.04
CA ALA A 266 -6.09 -7.23 -1.65
C ALA A 266 -6.15 -5.75 -2.02
N ARG A 267 -4.96 -5.16 -2.08
CA ARG A 267 -4.73 -3.78 -2.51
C ARG A 267 -3.49 -3.70 -3.39
N LEU A 268 -3.54 -2.83 -4.40
CA LEU A 268 -2.40 -2.57 -5.28
C LEU A 268 -2.31 -1.08 -5.63
N GLY A 269 -1.12 -0.48 -5.48
CA GLY A 269 -0.80 0.83 -6.05
C GLY A 269 -0.59 0.71 -7.56
N LEU A 270 -1.10 1.66 -8.36
CA LEU A 270 -0.99 1.60 -9.84
C LEU A 270 0.44 1.85 -10.35
N ALA A 271 1.19 2.66 -9.59
CA ALA A 271 2.64 2.78 -9.69
C ALA A 271 3.18 2.57 -8.28
N PRO A 272 3.47 1.32 -7.87
CA PRO A 272 4.04 1.07 -6.57
C PRO A 272 5.43 1.72 -6.48
N SER A 273 5.87 2.07 -5.28
CA SER A 273 7.16 2.73 -5.07
C SER A 273 8.37 1.88 -5.51
N THR A 274 8.17 0.61 -5.82
CA THR A 274 9.19 -0.28 -6.36
C THR A 274 9.34 -0.09 -7.87
N ASN A 275 10.46 0.51 -8.28
CA ASN A 275 10.94 0.35 -9.64
C ASN A 275 11.43 -1.10 -9.81
N LEU A 276 10.75 -1.88 -10.64
CA LEU A 276 11.31 -3.11 -11.19
C LEU A 276 12.46 -2.69 -12.11
N GLU A 277 13.69 -2.56 -11.59
CA GLU A 277 14.86 -2.70 -12.46
C GLU A 277 14.75 -4.09 -13.09
N SER A 278 14.35 -4.06 -14.36
CA SER A 278 13.98 -5.21 -15.16
C SER A 278 15.07 -6.28 -15.12
N ALA A 279 14.79 -7.39 -14.44
CA ALA A 279 15.29 -8.67 -14.92
C ALA A 279 14.43 -9.04 -16.15
N THR A 280 15.06 -9.11 -17.31
CA THR A 280 14.40 -9.39 -18.59
C THR A 280 13.72 -10.76 -18.62
N LYS A 281 12.36 -10.76 -18.58
CA LYS A 281 11.31 -11.73 -19.03
C LYS A 281 11.09 -13.09 -18.31
N PRO A 282 9.84 -13.64 -18.31
CA PRO A 282 8.65 -13.25 -19.09
C PRO A 282 7.43 -12.78 -18.29
N ILE A 283 6.49 -12.17 -19.03
CA ILE A 283 5.14 -11.71 -18.68
C ILE A 283 4.57 -12.42 -17.44
N ALA A 284 4.23 -11.65 -16.40
CA ALA A 284 3.47 -12.15 -15.28
C ALA A 284 2.07 -12.56 -15.77
N ASP A 285 1.92 -13.85 -16.06
CA ASP A 285 0.64 -14.49 -16.30
C ASP A 285 0.14 -15.04 -14.95
N ILE A 286 -0.91 -14.43 -14.41
CA ILE A 286 -1.49 -14.81 -13.12
C ILE A 286 -2.08 -16.24 -13.14
N ALA A 287 -2.19 -16.86 -14.33
CA ALA A 287 -2.56 -18.27 -14.49
C ALA A 287 -1.57 -19.26 -13.85
N VAL A 288 -0.39 -18.81 -13.39
CA VAL A 288 0.58 -19.64 -12.65
C VAL A 288 0.16 -19.85 -11.18
N ILE A 289 -0.75 -19.02 -10.63
CA ILE A 289 -1.15 -19.06 -9.21
C ILE A 289 -2.51 -19.77 -9.01
N GLN A 290 -3.22 -20.15 -10.08
CA GLN A 290 -4.45 -20.94 -9.95
C GLN A 290 -4.23 -22.42 -10.27
N PRO A 291 -4.66 -23.37 -9.41
CA PRO A 291 -4.71 -24.76 -9.78
C PRO A 291 -5.74 -24.91 -10.91
N ARG A 292 -5.30 -25.43 -12.06
CA ARG A 292 -6.22 -25.83 -13.12
C ARG A 292 -6.99 -27.05 -12.63
N GLY A 293 -8.31 -26.91 -12.52
CA GLY A 293 -9.22 -28.05 -12.52
C GLY A 293 -9.24 -28.75 -13.88
#